data_AF-A0A1Z5L060-F1
#
_entry.id   AF-A0A1Z5L060-F1
#
_cell.length_a   1.000
_cell.length_b   1.000
_cell.length_c   1.000
_cell.angle_alpha   90.00
_cell.angle_beta   90.00
_cell.angle_gamma   90.00
#
_symmetry.space_group_name_H-M   'P 1'
#
loop_
_entity.id
_entity.type
_entity.pdbx_description
1 polymer ?
#
loop_
_entity_poly.entity_id
_entity_poly.type
_entity_poly.pdbx_seq_one_letter_code
_entity_poly.pdbx_strand_id
1 'polypeptide(L)'
;MDLDDVSFGRVGAPITGCYVRLVDWDEANYHVTDKPYPRGEIVVGGSCVTKGYYKNEALTNECYVTEGGIRWFYTGDIGEMYPDGTVKIIDRKKDLVKLQFGEYVSLGKIETELKTCPIIDNLCVYGSSYHTYLIALVAPNHKQCMAAHTTPTCLPWWHPTTNSYTCWQHKQAKRSFPS
;
A
#
# COMPACT_ATOMS: atom_id res chain seq x y z
N MET A 1 26.39 1.38 -9.53
CA MET A 1 25.74 1.58 -8.22
C MET A 1 26.43 2.78 -7.61
N ASP A 2 25.79 3.94 -7.70
CA ASP A 2 26.32 5.14 -7.07
C ASP A 2 26.21 4.95 -5.56
N LEU A 3 27.33 5.08 -4.85
CA LEU A 3 27.44 4.81 -3.43
C LEU A 3 26.70 5.84 -2.56
N ASP A 4 26.17 6.90 -3.18
CA ASP A 4 25.52 8.04 -2.53
C ASP A 4 23.99 8.10 -2.78
N ASP A 5 23.37 7.05 -3.35
CA ASP A 5 21.91 7.01 -3.53
C ASP A 5 21.19 6.73 -2.20
N VAL A 6 20.81 7.81 -1.51
CA VAL A 6 19.99 7.81 -0.28
C VAL A 6 18.48 7.80 -0.55
N SER A 7 18.05 7.50 -1.77
CA SER A 7 16.62 7.42 -2.09
C SER A 7 15.96 6.21 -1.42
N PHE A 8 15.11 6.47 -0.44
CA PHE A 8 14.31 5.43 0.22
C PHE A 8 13.19 4.93 -0.71
N GLY A 9 12.91 3.64 -0.66
CA GLY A 9 11.80 3.01 -1.36
C GLY A 9 12.12 2.43 -2.74
N ARG A 10 13.37 2.51 -3.21
CA ARG A 10 13.83 1.79 -4.41
C ARG A 10 14.50 0.48 -4.02
N VAL A 11 14.36 -0.55 -4.85
CA VAL A 11 14.98 -1.87 -4.64
C VAL A 11 16.31 -2.04 -5.37
N GLY A 12 16.80 -0.96 -5.99
CA GLY A 12 18.07 -0.94 -6.74
C GLY A 12 17.92 -1.42 -8.18
N ALA A 13 19.07 -1.56 -8.84
CA ALA A 13 19.17 -2.02 -10.23
C ALA A 13 19.30 -3.55 -10.31
N PRO A 14 18.90 -4.17 -11.44
CA PRO A 14 19.08 -5.60 -11.65
C PRO A 14 20.52 -6.07 -11.47
N ILE A 15 20.68 -7.23 -10.84
CA ILE A 15 21.98 -7.89 -10.68
C ILE A 15 22.41 -8.49 -12.04
N THR A 16 23.72 -8.55 -12.30
CA THR A 16 24.28 -9.17 -13.49
C THR A 16 23.73 -10.59 -13.72
N GLY A 17 23.28 -10.87 -14.94
CA GLY A 17 22.70 -12.17 -15.31
C GLY A 17 21.21 -12.31 -14.98
N CYS A 18 20.61 -11.36 -14.27
CA CYS A 18 19.17 -11.23 -14.15
C CYS A 18 18.67 -10.12 -15.08
N TYR A 19 17.65 -10.45 -15.85
CA TYR A 19 16.91 -9.50 -16.67
C TYR A 19 15.66 -9.07 -15.90
N VAL A 20 15.31 -7.80 -15.98
CA VAL A 20 14.06 -7.27 -15.42
C VAL A 20 13.39 -6.45 -16.50
N ARG A 21 12.09 -6.67 -16.71
CA ARG A 21 11.25 -5.81 -17.56
C ARG A 21 9.92 -5.53 -16.86
N LEU A 22 9.26 -4.48 -17.31
CA LEU A 22 7.87 -4.19 -16.96
C LEU A 22 6.95 -4.75 -18.03
N VAL A 23 5.80 -5.27 -17.61
CA VAL A 23 4.72 -5.74 -18.49
C VAL A 23 3.45 -4.98 -18.14
N ASP A 24 2.69 -4.58 -19.16
CA ASP A 24 1.42 -3.90 -18.97
C ASP A 24 0.44 -4.76 -18.14
N TRP A 25 -0.36 -4.09 -17.33
CA TRP A 25 -1.49 -4.71 -16.66
C TRP A 25 -2.73 -3.84 -16.84
N ASP A 26 -3.40 -4.09 -17.97
CA ASP A 26 -4.55 -3.31 -18.43
C ASP A 26 -5.70 -3.30 -17.43
N GLU A 27 -5.90 -4.41 -16.69
CA GLU A 27 -7.03 -4.55 -15.78
C GLU A 27 -7.05 -3.47 -14.69
N ALA A 28 -5.88 -3.04 -14.21
CA ALA A 28 -5.71 -2.01 -13.18
C ALA A 28 -5.05 -0.72 -13.71
N ASN A 29 -4.99 -0.55 -15.04
CA ASN A 29 -4.50 0.66 -15.71
C ASN A 29 -3.05 1.03 -15.33
N TYR A 30 -2.15 0.03 -15.34
CA TYR A 30 -0.71 0.24 -15.27
C TYR A 30 -0.07 -0.06 -16.63
N HIS A 31 0.59 0.92 -17.21
CA HIS A 31 1.21 0.77 -18.53
C HIS A 31 2.68 1.21 -18.54
N VAL A 32 3.50 0.51 -19.32
CA VAL A 32 4.91 0.84 -19.52
C VAL A 32 5.10 2.19 -20.22
N THR A 33 4.03 2.73 -20.79
CA THR A 33 3.98 4.07 -21.41
C THR A 33 3.66 5.19 -20.42
N ASP A 34 3.35 4.87 -19.16
CA ASP A 34 3.01 5.84 -18.13
C ASP A 34 4.16 6.83 -17.87
N LYS A 35 3.79 8.04 -17.43
CA LYS A 35 4.71 9.14 -17.12
C LYS A 35 4.48 9.62 -15.68
N PRO A 36 5.52 10.10 -14.96
CA PRO A 36 6.90 10.37 -15.42
C PRO A 36 7.77 9.13 -15.59
N TYR A 37 7.38 8.00 -14.99
CA TYR A 37 8.12 6.73 -15.05
C TYR A 37 7.21 5.62 -15.57
N PRO A 38 7.70 4.74 -16.46
CA PRO A 38 7.02 3.51 -16.87
C PRO A 38 6.56 2.69 -15.68
N ARG A 39 5.34 2.15 -15.73
CA ARG A 39 4.78 1.32 -14.65
C ARG A 39 4.27 0.00 -15.20
N GLY A 40 4.28 -1.04 -14.38
CA GLY A 40 3.74 -2.34 -14.81
C GLY A 40 4.11 -3.46 -13.86
N GLU A 41 3.70 -4.67 -14.22
CA GLU A 41 4.14 -5.86 -13.51
C GLU A 41 5.64 -6.09 -13.73
N ILE A 42 6.36 -6.23 -12.63
CA ILE A 42 7.78 -6.57 -12.64
C ILE A 42 7.89 -8.06 -13.00
N VAL A 43 8.60 -8.36 -14.09
CA VAL A 43 8.93 -9.74 -14.45
C VAL A 43 10.45 -9.91 -14.51
N VAL A 44 10.91 -11.02 -13.98
CA VAL A 44 12.34 -11.34 -13.85
C VAL A 44 12.68 -12.50 -14.76
N GLY A 45 13.76 -12.36 -15.52
CA GLY A 45 14.25 -13.36 -16.46
C GLY A 45 15.71 -13.71 -16.26
N GLY A 46 16.16 -14.79 -16.88
CA GLY A 46 17.56 -15.20 -16.91
C GLY A 46 17.82 -16.47 -16.11
N SER A 47 19.10 -16.76 -15.88
CA SER A 47 19.56 -17.99 -15.21
C SER A 47 19.19 -18.04 -13.71
N CYS A 48 18.82 -16.89 -13.13
CA CYS A 48 18.35 -16.79 -11.75
C CYS A 48 16.90 -17.27 -11.55
N VAL A 49 16.15 -17.54 -12.62
CA VAL A 49 14.76 -18.01 -12.56
C VAL A 49 14.70 -19.51 -12.29
N THR A 50 13.87 -19.92 -11.32
CA THR A 50 13.72 -21.33 -10.95
C THR A 50 12.99 -22.14 -12.03
N LYS A 51 13.06 -23.49 -11.92
CA LYS A 51 12.38 -24.39 -12.87
C LYS A 51 10.86 -24.40 -12.74
N GLY A 52 10.30 -23.81 -11.68
CA GLY A 52 8.88 -23.86 -11.36
C GLY A 52 8.60 -24.36 -9.95
N TYR A 53 7.31 -24.59 -9.68
CA TYR A 53 6.82 -25.08 -8.40
C TYR A 53 6.84 -26.62 -8.36
N TYR A 54 7.34 -27.18 -7.25
CA TYR A 54 7.41 -28.63 -7.07
C TYR A 54 6.02 -29.26 -7.10
N LYS A 55 5.80 -30.24 -7.99
CA LYS A 55 4.53 -30.95 -8.19
C LYS A 55 3.32 -30.04 -8.46
N ASN A 56 3.54 -28.83 -8.95
CA ASN A 56 2.46 -27.91 -9.31
C ASN A 56 2.72 -27.30 -10.70
N GLU A 57 2.48 -28.11 -11.73
CA GLU A 57 2.68 -27.71 -13.12
C GLU A 57 1.69 -26.62 -13.55
N ALA A 58 0.46 -26.65 -13.03
CA ALA A 58 -0.55 -25.63 -13.32
C ALA A 58 -0.05 -24.23 -12.93
N LEU A 59 0.38 -24.04 -11.68
CA LEU A 59 0.91 -22.76 -11.21
C LEU A 59 2.25 -22.41 -11.88
N THR A 60 3.04 -23.43 -12.24
CA THR A 60 4.29 -23.21 -12.99
C THR A 60 4.02 -22.63 -14.38
N ASN A 61 3.01 -23.13 -15.08
CA ASN A 61 2.67 -22.64 -16.41
C ASN A 61 1.98 -21.27 -16.35
N GLU A 62 1.32 -20.94 -15.25
CA GLU A 62 0.69 -19.63 -15.02
C GLU A 62 1.74 -18.54 -14.73
N CYS A 63 2.71 -18.81 -13.86
CA CYS A 63 3.68 -17.78 -13.43
C CYS A 63 4.94 -17.71 -14.30
N TYR A 64 5.20 -18.68 -15.18
CA TYR A 64 6.44 -18.74 -15.95
C TYR A 64 6.19 -18.82 -17.45
N VAL A 65 6.86 -17.94 -18.20
CA VAL A 65 6.74 -17.84 -19.67
C VAL A 65 8.13 -17.89 -20.27
N THR A 66 8.32 -18.62 -21.37
CA THR A 66 9.62 -18.67 -22.08
C THR A 66 9.50 -17.95 -23.42
N GLU A 67 10.30 -16.90 -23.61
CA GLU A 67 10.32 -16.06 -24.81
C GLU A 67 11.77 -15.83 -25.25
N GLY A 68 12.07 -16.06 -26.54
CA GLY A 68 13.40 -15.80 -27.09
C GLY A 68 14.52 -16.59 -26.42
N GLY A 69 14.22 -17.77 -25.87
CA GLY A 69 15.18 -18.59 -25.12
C GLY A 69 15.42 -18.14 -23.68
N ILE A 70 14.76 -17.07 -23.21
CA ILE A 70 14.82 -16.59 -21.83
C ILE A 70 13.53 -17.01 -21.13
N ARG A 71 13.68 -17.63 -19.94
CA ARG A 71 12.55 -17.91 -19.06
C ARG A 71 12.28 -16.72 -18.16
N TRP A 72 11.05 -16.26 -18.17
CA TRP A 72 10.52 -15.16 -17.39
C TRP A 72 9.62 -15.67 -16.27
N PHE A 73 9.71 -15.03 -15.12
CA PHE A 73 8.88 -15.26 -13.96
C PHE A 73 8.09 -14.00 -13.62
N TYR A 74 6.77 -14.16 -13.54
CA TYR A 74 5.82 -13.12 -13.17
C TYR A 74 5.76 -13.03 -11.65
N THR A 75 6.27 -11.93 -11.10
CA THR A 75 6.42 -11.77 -9.64
C THR A 75 5.10 -11.45 -8.95
N GLY A 76 4.12 -10.91 -9.69
CA GLY A 76 2.90 -10.34 -9.14
C GLY A 76 3.11 -8.99 -8.43
N ASP A 77 4.31 -8.41 -8.47
CA ASP A 77 4.61 -7.08 -7.95
C ASP A 77 4.48 -6.03 -9.06
N ILE A 78 3.87 -4.89 -8.72
CA ILE A 78 3.75 -3.73 -9.62
C ILE A 78 4.84 -2.74 -9.25
N GLY A 79 5.58 -2.30 -10.25
CA GLY A 79 6.70 -1.38 -10.07
C GLY A 79 6.78 -0.29 -11.10
N GLU A 80 7.61 0.70 -10.79
CA GLU A 80 8.01 1.77 -11.68
C GLU A 80 9.52 1.65 -11.95
N MET A 81 9.92 1.87 -13.21
CA MET A 81 11.32 1.82 -13.62
C MET A 81 11.86 3.23 -13.83
N TYR A 82 12.99 3.52 -13.18
CA TYR A 82 13.64 4.82 -13.25
C TYR A 82 14.71 4.88 -14.35
N PRO A 83 15.09 6.09 -14.82
CA PRO A 83 16.11 6.24 -15.87
C PRO A 83 17.50 5.75 -15.48
N ASP A 84 17.79 5.66 -14.18
CA ASP A 84 19.03 5.11 -13.61
C ASP A 84 19.05 3.56 -13.61
N GLY A 85 17.99 2.92 -14.10
CA GLY A 85 17.84 1.46 -14.15
C GLY A 85 17.37 0.85 -12.81
N THR A 86 17.06 1.68 -11.81
CA THR A 86 16.50 1.20 -10.55
C THR A 86 15.00 0.96 -10.66
N VAL A 87 14.51 0.03 -9.84
CA VAL A 87 13.08 -0.29 -9.76
C VAL A 87 12.54 0.13 -8.40
N LYS A 88 11.30 0.61 -8.38
CA LYS A 88 10.52 0.85 -7.17
C LYS A 88 9.28 -0.01 -7.20
N ILE A 89 9.03 -0.77 -6.13
CA ILE A 89 7.78 -1.51 -5.95
C ILE A 89 6.75 -0.53 -5.40
N ILE A 90 5.61 -0.42 -6.08
CA ILE A 90 4.54 0.53 -5.73
C ILE A 90 3.26 -0.17 -5.28
N ASP A 91 2.99 -1.37 -5.77
CA ASP A 91 1.78 -2.13 -5.49
C ASP A 91 2.01 -3.63 -5.70
N ARG A 92 1.00 -4.45 -5.39
CA ARG A 92 1.02 -5.90 -5.63
C ARG A 92 -0.30 -6.36 -6.22
N LYS A 93 -0.27 -7.14 -7.30
CA LYS A 93 -1.47 -7.54 -8.07
C LYS A 93 -2.54 -8.19 -7.20
N LYS A 94 -2.12 -9.11 -6.32
CA LYS A 94 -3.04 -9.84 -5.43
C LYS A 94 -3.59 -9.00 -4.27
N ASP A 95 -2.94 -7.87 -3.94
CA ASP A 95 -3.34 -6.99 -2.85
C ASP A 95 -4.24 -5.84 -3.35
N LEU A 96 -4.39 -5.70 -4.66
CA LEU A 96 -5.30 -4.76 -5.31
C LEU A 96 -6.69 -5.37 -5.41
N VAL A 97 -7.66 -4.71 -4.78
CA VAL A 97 -9.06 -5.12 -4.84
C VAL A 97 -9.83 -4.18 -5.74
N LYS A 98 -10.53 -4.75 -6.72
CA LYS A 98 -11.51 -4.03 -7.54
C LYS A 98 -12.81 -3.86 -6.76
N LEU A 99 -13.20 -2.63 -6.46
CA LEU A 99 -14.49 -2.31 -5.85
C LEU A 99 -15.62 -2.39 -6.88
N GLN A 100 -16.87 -2.38 -6.43
CA GLN A 100 -18.05 -2.47 -7.31
C GLN A 100 -18.08 -1.41 -8.44
N PHE A 101 -17.52 -0.21 -8.20
CA PHE A 101 -17.45 0.85 -9.19
C PHE A 101 -16.31 0.68 -10.22
N GLY A 102 -15.52 -0.39 -10.11
CA GLY A 102 -14.44 -0.72 -11.03
C GLY A 102 -13.09 -0.10 -10.70
N GLU A 103 -13.00 0.69 -9.62
CA GLU A 103 -11.75 1.25 -9.12
C GLU A 103 -10.94 0.19 -8.38
N TYR A 104 -9.62 0.18 -8.58
CA TYR A 104 -8.70 -0.68 -7.84
C TYR A 104 -8.14 0.07 -6.65
N VAL A 105 -8.18 -0.58 -5.49
CA VAL A 105 -7.66 -0.02 -4.25
C VAL A 105 -6.61 -0.95 -3.68
N SER A 106 -5.44 -0.38 -3.38
CA SER A 106 -4.31 -1.07 -2.75
C SER A 106 -4.55 -1.18 -1.25
N LEU A 107 -4.84 -2.39 -0.77
CA LEU A 107 -5.08 -2.63 0.65
C LEU A 107 -3.82 -2.35 1.48
N GLY A 108 -2.66 -2.82 1.00
CA GLY A 108 -1.38 -2.63 1.68
C GLY A 108 -0.97 -1.16 1.82
N LYS A 109 -1.32 -0.31 0.85
CA LYS A 109 -1.09 1.14 0.94
C LYS A 109 -1.92 1.79 2.05
N ILE A 110 -3.20 1.43 2.14
CA ILE A 110 -4.08 1.91 3.22
C ILE A 110 -3.58 1.40 4.56
N GLU A 111 -3.17 0.13 4.62
CA GLU A 111 -2.61 -0.44 5.85
C GLU A 111 -1.37 0.32 6.33
N THR A 112 -0.45 0.60 5.41
CA THR A 112 0.79 1.35 5.70
C THR A 112 0.49 2.75 6.20
N GLU A 113 -0.45 3.46 5.56
CA GLU A 113 -0.84 4.81 5.97
C GLU A 113 -1.50 4.82 7.35
N LEU A 114 -2.45 3.93 7.60
CA LEU A 114 -3.11 3.81 8.91
C LEU A 114 -2.12 3.41 10.02
N LYS A 115 -1.10 2.60 9.71
CA LYS A 115 -0.08 2.18 10.68
C LYS A 115 0.82 3.32 11.15
N THR A 116 0.84 4.46 10.46
CA THR A 116 1.50 5.67 10.95
C THR A 116 0.82 6.25 12.20
N CYS A 117 -0.43 5.86 12.45
CA CYS A 117 -1.21 6.35 13.56
C CYS A 117 -0.72 5.74 14.89
N PRO A 118 -0.28 6.55 15.87
CA PRO A 118 0.29 6.08 17.13
C PRO A 118 -0.64 5.14 17.93
N ILE A 119 -1.95 5.35 17.84
CA ILE A 119 -2.95 4.58 18.58
C ILE A 119 -3.22 3.19 17.98
N ILE A 120 -2.65 2.86 16.81
CA ILE A 120 -2.86 1.58 16.13
C ILE A 120 -1.63 0.70 16.36
N ASP A 121 -1.85 -0.51 16.88
CA ASP A 121 -0.78 -1.50 17.09
C ASP A 121 -0.69 -2.45 15.90
N ASN A 122 -1.82 -3.06 15.54
CA ASN A 122 -1.96 -3.88 14.34
C ASN A 122 -3.23 -3.51 13.59
N LEU A 123 -3.25 -3.78 12.29
CA LEU A 123 -4.45 -3.66 11.49
C LEU A 123 -4.45 -4.65 10.33
N CYS A 124 -5.64 -4.94 9.81
CA CYS A 124 -5.87 -5.66 8.58
C CYS A 124 -7.04 -5.01 7.84
N VAL A 125 -6.85 -4.66 6.57
CA VAL A 125 -7.89 -4.11 5.72
C VAL A 125 -8.44 -5.20 4.82
N TYR A 126 -9.76 -5.35 4.84
CA TYR A 126 -10.49 -6.27 3.99
C TYR A 126 -11.27 -5.49 2.94
N GLY A 127 -11.10 -5.90 1.68
CA GLY A 127 -11.89 -5.43 0.55
C GLY A 127 -12.56 -6.57 -0.16
N SER A 128 -13.74 -6.30 -0.72
CA SER A 128 -14.48 -7.26 -1.54
C SER A 128 -15.11 -6.55 -2.74
N SER A 129 -15.08 -7.19 -3.90
CA SER A 129 -15.68 -6.66 -5.13
C SER A 129 -17.19 -6.51 -5.08
N TYR A 130 -17.85 -7.19 -4.14
CA TYR A 130 -19.29 -7.09 -3.90
C TYR A 130 -19.69 -5.86 -3.08
N HIS A 131 -18.71 -5.12 -2.53
CA HIS A 131 -18.97 -3.98 -1.67
C HIS A 131 -18.31 -2.72 -2.23
N THR A 132 -18.88 -1.56 -1.92
CA THR A 132 -18.37 -0.24 -2.32
C THR A 132 -17.43 0.36 -1.27
N TYR A 133 -17.17 -0.36 -0.18
CA TYR A 133 -16.38 0.10 0.95
C TYR A 133 -15.40 -0.97 1.41
N LEU A 134 -14.35 -0.52 2.10
CA LEU A 134 -13.38 -1.37 2.77
C LEU A 134 -13.67 -1.45 4.26
N ILE A 135 -13.30 -2.55 4.88
CA ILE A 135 -13.41 -2.76 6.34
C ILE A 135 -12.00 -2.84 6.90
N ALA A 136 -11.66 -1.97 7.86
CA ALA A 136 -10.41 -2.06 8.60
C ALA A 136 -10.66 -2.68 9.98
N LEU A 137 -10.02 -3.81 10.26
CA LEU A 137 -9.96 -4.43 11.58
C LEU A 137 -8.72 -3.88 12.28
N VAL A 138 -8.93 -3.13 13.36
CA VAL A 138 -7.85 -2.40 14.06
C VAL A 138 -7.67 -2.96 15.47
N ALA A 139 -6.44 -3.32 15.82
CA ALA A 139 -6.02 -3.61 17.18
C ALA A 139 -5.38 -2.35 17.77
N PRO A 140 -6.06 -1.68 18.72
CA PRO A 140 -5.57 -0.43 19.29
C PRO A 140 -4.41 -0.66 20.26
N ASN A 141 -3.47 0.28 20.30
CA ASN A 141 -2.39 0.30 21.27
C ASN A 141 -2.92 0.78 22.63
N HIS A 142 -3.12 -0.16 23.56
CA HIS A 142 -3.73 0.13 24.86
C HIS A 142 -3.02 1.25 25.64
N LYS A 143 -1.68 1.30 25.64
CA LYS A 143 -0.93 2.33 26.37
C LYS A 143 -1.19 3.72 25.80
N GLN A 144 -1.17 3.84 24.48
CA GLN A 144 -1.34 5.12 23.79
C GLN A 144 -2.80 5.59 23.84
N CYS A 145 -3.77 4.68 23.73
CA CYS A 145 -5.18 4.99 23.92
C CYS A 145 -5.48 5.51 25.33
N MET A 146 -4.91 4.88 26.37
CA MET A 146 -5.07 5.33 27.75
C MET A 146 -4.39 6.69 27.98
N ALA A 147 -3.17 6.90 27.46
CA ALA A 147 -2.46 8.17 27.56
C ALA A 147 -3.26 9.32 26.90
N ALA A 148 -3.84 9.09 25.72
CA ALA A 148 -4.68 10.06 25.03
C ALA A 148 -5.97 10.41 25.80
N HIS A 149 -6.52 9.46 26.55
CA HIS A 149 -7.70 9.70 27.41
C HIS A 149 -7.33 10.46 28.70
N THR A 150 -6.08 10.37 29.15
CA THR A 150 -5.62 10.94 30.42
C THR A 150 -5.04 12.35 30.26
N THR A 151 -4.68 12.80 29.05
CA THR A 151 -4.39 14.21 28.79
C THR A 151 -5.66 15.03 29.01
N PRO A 152 -5.80 15.79 30.11
CA PRO A 152 -6.82 16.79 30.17
C PRO A 152 -6.39 17.81 29.12
N THR A 153 -7.26 18.12 28.17
CA THR A 153 -7.19 19.44 27.55
C THR A 153 -7.34 20.43 28.71
N CYS A 154 -6.21 20.91 29.26
CA CYS A 154 -6.17 22.00 30.22
C CYS A 154 -6.62 23.26 29.46
N LEU A 155 -7.91 23.36 29.18
CA LEU A 155 -8.59 24.63 29.06
C LEU A 155 -8.65 25.19 30.49
N PRO A 156 -8.14 26.40 30.76
CA PRO A 156 -7.90 26.90 32.13
C PRO A 156 -9.12 27.14 33.03
N TRP A 157 -10.31 26.62 32.71
CA TRP A 157 -11.57 27.12 33.28
C TRP A 157 -12.54 26.04 33.77
N TRP A 158 -12.13 24.78 33.89
CA TRP A 158 -13.03 23.71 34.35
C TRP A 158 -12.86 23.43 35.85
N HIS A 159 -13.88 23.81 36.64
CA HIS A 159 -14.05 23.33 38.01
C HIS A 159 -15.04 22.16 38.02
N PRO A 160 -14.75 21.06 38.74
CA PRO A 160 -15.66 19.91 38.80
C PRO A 160 -16.74 20.18 39.84
N THR A 161 -17.99 20.36 39.40
CA THR A 161 -19.16 20.19 40.29
C THR A 161 -19.94 18.96 39.86
N THR A 162 -19.82 17.93 40.69
CA THR A 162 -20.75 16.83 40.97
C THR A 162 -21.92 16.57 40.01
N ASN A 163 -21.89 15.34 39.49
CA ASN A 163 -23.01 14.42 39.28
C ASN A 163 -23.96 14.63 38.08
N SER A 164 -24.30 13.49 37.48
CA SER A 164 -25.39 13.18 36.55
C SER A 164 -25.26 13.58 35.06
N TYR A 165 -25.27 12.53 34.24
CA TYR A 165 -25.88 12.36 32.92
C TYR A 165 -26.37 13.63 32.19
N THR A 166 -25.86 13.89 30.99
CA THR A 166 -26.62 13.98 29.71
C THR A 166 -25.99 14.92 28.66
N CYS A 167 -26.23 14.52 27.39
CA CYS A 167 -26.47 15.37 26.22
C CYS A 167 -25.26 16.02 25.49
N TRP A 168 -24.81 15.35 24.42
CA TRP A 168 -24.16 16.00 23.28
C TRP A 168 -25.21 16.79 22.49
N GLN A 169 -25.16 18.12 22.55
CA GLN A 169 -25.80 18.97 21.54
C GLN A 169 -24.78 19.89 20.86
N HIS A 170 -24.74 19.72 19.54
CA HIS A 170 -24.06 20.56 18.57
C HIS A 170 -24.53 22.01 18.71
N LYS A 171 -23.61 22.96 18.94
CA LYS A 171 -23.91 24.40 18.79
C LYS A 171 -22.88 25.06 17.90
N GLN A 172 -23.33 25.42 16.70
CA GLN A 172 -22.57 26.17 15.73
C GLN A 172 -22.18 27.55 16.28
N ALA A 173 -20.89 27.87 16.24
CA ALA A 173 -20.37 29.18 16.61
C ALA A 173 -20.34 30.10 15.38
N LYS A 174 -21.27 31.07 15.33
CA LYS A 174 -21.15 32.26 14.47
C LYS A 174 -19.94 33.07 14.94
N ARG A 175 -18.94 33.27 14.08
CA ARG A 175 -17.88 34.27 14.29
C ARG A 175 -18.34 35.61 13.72
N SER A 176 -18.53 36.60 14.59
CA SER A 176 -18.59 38.02 14.24
C SER A 176 -17.16 38.60 14.21
N PHE A 177 -16.79 39.24 13.10
CA PHE A 177 -15.55 40.01 12.97
C PHE A 177 -15.77 41.46 13.46
N PRO A 178 -14.79 42.10 14.12
CA PRO A 178 -14.83 43.53 14.39
C PRO A 178 -14.28 44.35 13.21
N SER A 179 -14.76 45.60 13.16
CA SER A 179 -14.61 46.66 12.15
C SER A 179 -13.20 47.11 11.83
#